data_AF-A0A1G5RVE6-F1
#
_entry.id   AF-A0A1G5RVE6-F1
#
_cell.length_a   1.000
_cell.length_b   1.000
_cell.length_c   1.000
_cell.angle_alpha   90.00
_cell.angle_beta   90.00
_cell.angle_gamma   90.00
#
_symmetry.space_group_name_H-M   'P 1'
#
loop_
_entity.id
_entity.type
_entity.pdbx_description
1 polymer ?
#
loop_
_entity_poly.entity_id
_entity_poly.type
_entity_poly.pdbx_seq_one_letter_code
_entity_poly.pdbx_strand_id
1 'polypeptide(L)'
;MTKMCHICNLEMEKRKTTIHTGWGEYKLTVEGVETYICPKCGEITIEGKDALMLQKLSKSLSESDVGEKPDQLNLSEVADLLRVSNQTIYNMIRDGRLKAQKIGREWRFSKTEIQSFMTGDKAKVK
;
A
#
# COMPACT_ATOMS: atom_id res chain seq x y z
N MET A 1 1.83 -26.99 22.22
CA MET A 1 2.78 -27.75 21.38
C MET A 1 4.13 -27.10 21.50
N THR A 2 5.17 -27.87 21.77
CA THR A 2 6.57 -27.42 21.78
C THR A 2 7.04 -27.22 20.34
N LYS A 3 7.82 -26.17 20.09
CA LYS A 3 8.31 -25.81 18.76
C LYS A 3 9.79 -26.17 18.67
N MET A 4 10.17 -26.91 17.63
CA MET A 4 11.54 -27.35 17.42
C MET A 4 12.23 -26.45 16.40
N CYS A 5 13.49 -26.08 16.67
CA CYS A 5 14.32 -25.34 15.73
C CYS A 5 14.67 -26.23 14.54
N HIS A 6 14.39 -25.76 13.32
CA HIS A 6 14.67 -26.52 12.09
C HIS A 6 16.17 -26.65 11.75
N ILE A 7 17.04 -25.84 12.38
CA ILE A 7 18.50 -25.87 12.17
C ILE A 7 19.18 -26.82 13.16
N CYS A 8 18.86 -26.67 14.45
CA CYS A 8 19.57 -27.33 15.53
C CYS A 8 18.78 -28.47 16.19
N ASN A 9 17.52 -28.66 15.79
CA ASN A 9 16.58 -29.63 16.35
C ASN A 9 16.43 -29.54 17.88
N LEU A 10 16.60 -28.33 18.43
CA LEU A 10 16.43 -28.03 19.85
C LEU A 10 15.08 -27.35 20.08
N GLU A 11 14.50 -27.57 21.25
CA GLU A 11 13.28 -26.88 21.67
C GLU A 11 13.51 -25.36 21.71
N MET A 12 12.57 -24.60 21.16
CA MET A 12 12.64 -23.15 21.09
C MET A 12 11.89 -22.49 22.24
N GLU A 13 12.40 -21.34 22.69
CA GLU A 13 11.79 -20.57 23.77
C GLU A 13 10.90 -19.46 23.22
N LYS A 14 9.66 -19.37 23.70
CA LYS A 14 8.74 -18.29 23.33
C LYS A 14 9.09 -17.03 24.12
N ARG A 15 9.39 -15.92 23.43
CA ARG A 15 9.70 -14.61 24.01
C ARG A 15 9.04 -13.49 23.21
N LYS A 16 8.66 -12.41 23.89
CA LYS A 16 8.32 -11.15 23.23
C LYS A 16 9.62 -10.44 22.85
N THR A 17 9.71 -10.03 21.61
CA THR A 17 10.91 -9.37 21.09
C THR A 17 10.55 -8.14 20.28
N THR A 18 11.57 -7.33 20.04
CA THR A 18 11.51 -6.18 19.15
C THR A 18 12.13 -6.57 17.82
N ILE A 19 11.38 -6.38 16.73
CA ILE A 19 11.83 -6.65 15.37
C ILE A 19 12.17 -5.34 14.70
N HIS A 20 13.44 -5.20 14.30
CA HIS A 20 13.87 -4.10 13.46
C HIS A 20 13.78 -4.54 11.99
N THR A 21 13.04 -3.79 11.20
CA THR A 21 12.86 -4.02 9.77
C THR A 21 12.93 -2.68 9.03
N GLY A 22 13.03 -2.67 7.71
CA GLY A 22 13.05 -1.43 6.94
C GLY A 22 12.88 -1.69 5.46
N TRP A 23 12.39 -0.68 4.75
CA TRP A 23 12.23 -0.68 3.29
C TRP A 23 12.70 0.65 2.73
N GLY A 24 13.68 0.59 1.82
CA GLY A 24 14.35 1.80 1.32
C GLY A 24 15.06 2.55 2.44
N GLU A 25 14.72 3.84 2.60
CA GLU A 25 15.25 4.71 3.66
C GLU A 25 14.49 4.58 4.99
N TYR A 26 13.30 3.98 4.99
CA TYR A 26 12.46 3.87 6.16
C TYR A 26 12.91 2.73 7.06
N LYS A 27 13.14 3.04 8.33
CA LYS A 27 13.41 2.07 9.40
C LYS A 27 12.17 1.94 10.27
N LEU A 28 11.74 0.70 10.52
CA LEU A 28 10.60 0.34 11.34
C LEU A 28 11.07 -0.52 12.52
N THR A 29 10.58 -0.19 13.71
CA THR A 29 10.77 -0.98 14.92
C THR A 29 9.40 -1.48 15.39
N VAL A 30 9.21 -2.80 15.42
CA VAL A 30 7.97 -3.44 15.86
C VAL A 30 8.22 -4.09 17.21
N GLU A 31 7.67 -3.52 18.27
CA GLU A 31 7.84 -4.00 19.64
C GLU A 31 6.75 -5.01 20.04
N GLY A 32 7.13 -5.98 20.88
CA GLY A 32 6.18 -6.90 21.50
C GLY A 32 5.75 -8.09 20.64
N VAL A 33 6.48 -8.40 19.58
CA VAL A 33 6.17 -9.54 18.69
C VAL A 33 6.49 -10.85 19.42
N GLU A 34 5.52 -11.77 19.47
CA GLU A 34 5.73 -13.08 20.05
C GLU A 34 6.50 -13.98 19.07
N THR A 35 7.69 -14.41 19.48
CA THR A 35 8.57 -15.23 18.65
C THR A 35 9.12 -16.42 19.42
N TYR A 36 9.46 -17.48 18.70
CA TYR A 36 10.23 -18.59 19.22
C TYR A 36 11.68 -18.37 18.86
N ILE A 37 12.57 -18.40 19.84
CA ILE A 37 14.01 -18.20 19.64
C ILE A 37 14.73 -19.49 20.04
N CYS A 38 15.59 -20.00 19.17
CA CYS A 38 16.43 -21.14 19.52
C CYS A 38 17.55 -20.67 20.48
N PRO A 39 17.68 -21.26 21.68
CA PRO A 39 18.72 -20.82 22.63
C PRO A 39 20.14 -21.20 22.19
N LYS A 40 20.28 -22.13 21.23
CA LYS A 40 21.58 -22.59 20.74
C LYS A 40 22.12 -21.77 19.57
N CYS A 41 21.32 -21.58 18.51
CA CYS A 41 21.76 -20.89 17.29
C CYS A 41 21.17 -19.49 17.10
N GLY A 42 20.22 -19.08 17.94
CA GLY A 42 19.57 -17.77 17.83
C GLY A 42 18.48 -17.68 16.76
N GLU A 43 18.18 -18.78 16.06
CA GLU A 43 17.15 -18.81 15.02
C GLU A 43 15.79 -18.33 15.55
N ILE A 44 15.12 -17.46 14.80
CA ILE A 44 13.85 -16.84 15.19
C ILE A 44 12.73 -17.39 14.32
N THR A 45 11.66 -17.88 14.93
CA THR A 45 10.46 -18.30 14.21
C THR A 45 9.24 -17.57 14.73
N ILE A 46 8.55 -16.91 13.83
CA ILE A 46 7.36 -16.09 14.10
C ILE A 46 6.10 -16.94 13.88
N GLU A 47 5.02 -16.68 14.62
CA GLU A 47 3.72 -17.31 14.37
C GLU A 47 3.04 -16.69 13.12
N GLY A 48 2.17 -17.45 12.45
CA GLY A 48 1.57 -17.02 11.17
C GLY A 48 0.81 -15.69 11.24
N LYS A 49 0.12 -15.42 12.35
CA LYS A 49 -0.58 -14.14 12.58
C LYS A 49 0.37 -12.94 12.56
N ASP A 50 1.52 -13.08 13.20
CA ASP A 50 2.50 -12.01 13.38
C ASP A 50 3.36 -11.86 12.11
N ALA A 51 3.65 -12.97 11.44
CA ALA A 51 4.27 -12.96 10.11
C ALA A 51 3.37 -12.24 9.08
N LEU A 52 2.05 -12.49 9.11
CA LEU A 52 1.10 -11.81 8.23
C LEU A 52 1.01 -10.31 8.53
N MET A 53 1.05 -9.92 9.81
CA MET A 53 1.13 -8.52 10.22
C MET A 53 2.39 -7.85 9.64
N LEU A 54 3.56 -8.45 9.83
CA LEU A 54 4.83 -7.94 9.29
C LEU A 54 4.80 -7.84 7.76
N GLN A 55 4.21 -8.83 7.08
CA GLN A 55 4.04 -8.80 5.62
C GLN A 55 3.13 -7.66 5.16
N LYS A 56 2.03 -7.39 5.87
CA LYS A 56 1.13 -6.27 5.54
C LYS A 56 1.81 -4.92 5.77
N LEU A 57 2.56 -4.78 6.86
CA LEU A 57 3.36 -3.58 7.14
C LEU A 57 4.43 -3.37 6.07
N SER A 58 5.13 -4.45 5.68
CA SER A 58 6.08 -4.47 4.57
C SER A 58 5.46 -3.96 3.28
N LYS A 59 4.32 -4.55 2.89
CA LYS A 59 3.61 -4.20 1.68
C LYS A 59 3.18 -2.74 1.70
N SER A 60 2.57 -2.31 2.81
CA SER A 60 2.16 -0.91 2.97
C SER A 60 3.36 0.02 2.82
N LEU A 61 4.49 -0.24 3.48
CA LEU A 61 5.69 0.61 3.38
C LEU A 61 6.33 0.58 1.99
N SER A 62 6.33 -0.56 1.30
CA SER A 62 6.80 -0.65 -0.09
C SER A 62 5.88 0.05 -1.10
N GLU A 63 4.59 0.09 -0.82
CA GLU A 63 3.58 0.83 -1.61
C GLU A 63 3.50 2.30 -1.19
N SER A 64 4.10 2.65 -0.04
CA SER A 64 4.25 4.00 0.47
C SER A 64 5.37 4.74 -0.23
N ASP A 65 5.50 4.62 -1.56
CA ASP A 65 6.09 5.67 -2.39
C ASP A 65 5.24 6.94 -2.18
N VAL A 66 5.34 7.57 -1.00
CA VAL A 66 4.71 8.86 -0.65
C VAL A 66 5.39 9.99 -1.45
N GLY A 67 6.35 9.65 -2.32
CA GLY A 67 7.15 10.58 -3.10
C GLY A 67 6.81 10.73 -4.59
N GLU A 68 6.62 9.66 -5.38
CA GLU A 68 6.86 9.82 -6.84
C GLU A 68 6.00 9.00 -7.80
N LYS A 69 4.72 8.77 -7.48
CA LYS A 69 3.76 8.45 -8.55
C LYS A 69 2.57 9.38 -8.46
N PRO A 70 2.32 10.21 -9.48
CA PRO A 70 1.01 10.83 -9.62
C PRO A 70 -0.02 9.70 -9.59
N ASP A 71 -0.93 9.71 -8.62
CA ASP A 71 -2.06 8.79 -8.57
C ASP A 71 -2.91 9.05 -9.83
N GLN A 72 -2.67 8.30 -10.89
CA GLN A 72 -3.37 8.41 -12.17
C GLN A 72 -4.49 7.38 -12.23
N LEU A 73 -5.72 7.85 -12.39
CA LEU A 73 -6.89 7.00 -12.62
C LEU A 73 -7.08 6.77 -14.12
N ASN A 74 -7.67 5.65 -14.49
CA ASN A 74 -8.19 5.39 -15.82
C ASN A 74 -9.68 5.79 -15.92
N LEU A 75 -10.24 5.71 -17.13
CA LEU A 75 -11.61 6.14 -17.40
C LEU A 75 -12.66 5.39 -16.58
N SER A 76 -12.53 4.06 -16.47
CA SER A 76 -13.46 3.24 -15.71
C SER A 76 -13.36 3.53 -14.22
N GLU A 77 -12.15 3.71 -13.68
CA GLU A 77 -11.93 4.06 -12.28
C GLU A 77 -12.56 5.41 -11.92
N VAL A 78 -12.47 6.41 -12.81
CA VAL A 78 -13.15 7.70 -12.60
C VAL A 78 -14.66 7.56 -12.69
N ALA A 79 -15.17 6.75 -13.62
CA ALA A 79 -16.60 6.48 -13.76
C ALA A 79 -17.16 5.81 -12.49
N ASP A 80 -16.45 4.81 -11.96
CA ASP A 80 -16.79 4.13 -10.72
C ASP A 80 -16.75 5.07 -9.51
N LEU A 81 -15.70 5.89 -9.42
CA LEU A 81 -15.53 6.85 -8.33
C LEU A 81 -16.65 7.90 -8.31
N LEU A 82 -17.01 8.44 -9.47
CA LEU A 82 -18.09 9.43 -9.61
C LEU A 82 -19.48 8.79 -9.68
N ARG A 83 -19.57 7.45 -9.72
CA ARG A 83 -20.81 6.66 -9.89
C ARG A 83 -21.61 7.07 -11.12
N VAL A 84 -20.92 7.24 -12.25
CA VAL A 84 -21.52 7.57 -13.55
C VAL A 84 -21.08 6.60 -14.62
N SER A 85 -21.68 6.67 -15.81
CA SER A 85 -21.25 5.82 -16.93
C SER A 85 -19.95 6.32 -17.57
N ASN A 86 -19.21 5.42 -18.20
CA ASN A 86 -18.06 5.77 -19.04
C ASN A 86 -18.40 6.84 -20.09
N GLN A 87 -19.60 6.75 -20.69
CA GLN A 87 -20.08 7.74 -21.66
C GLN A 87 -20.23 9.14 -21.03
N THR A 88 -20.67 9.21 -19.77
CA THR A 88 -20.77 10.46 -19.02
C THR A 88 -19.38 11.08 -18.83
N ILE A 89 -18.37 10.28 -18.50
CA ILE A 89 -16.98 10.74 -18.39
C ILE A 89 -16.46 11.27 -19.73
N TYR A 90 -16.69 10.54 -20.84
CA TYR A 90 -16.34 11.01 -22.19
C TYR A 90 -16.97 12.37 -22.51
N ASN A 91 -18.26 12.55 -22.19
CA ASN A 91 -18.96 13.82 -22.40
C ASN A 91 -18.35 14.92 -21.53
N MET A 92 -18.03 14.65 -20.26
CA MET A 92 -17.41 15.63 -19.36
C MET A 92 -16.01 16.07 -19.84
N ILE A 93 -15.23 15.17 -20.44
CA ILE A 93 -13.94 15.51 -21.08
C ILE A 93 -14.18 16.40 -22.30
N ARG A 94 -15.12 16.01 -23.17
CA ARG A 94 -15.46 16.77 -24.39
C ARG A 94 -15.98 18.17 -24.09
N ASP A 95 -16.78 18.30 -23.03
CA ASP A 95 -17.36 19.57 -22.58
C ASP A 95 -16.35 20.43 -21.80
N GLY A 96 -15.13 19.92 -21.55
CA GLY A 96 -14.10 20.62 -20.77
C GLY A 96 -14.37 20.71 -19.28
N ARG A 97 -15.35 19.96 -18.76
CA ARG A 97 -15.72 19.93 -17.33
C ARG A 97 -14.73 19.14 -16.49
N LEU A 98 -14.03 18.20 -17.12
CA LEU A 98 -13.13 17.27 -16.44
C LEU A 98 -11.82 17.17 -17.24
N LYS A 99 -10.71 17.47 -16.58
CA LYS A 99 -9.38 17.43 -17.20
C LYS A 99 -8.89 16.00 -17.29
N ALA A 100 -8.33 15.66 -18.45
CA ALA A 100 -7.81 14.32 -18.73
C ALA A 100 -6.66 14.41 -19.74
N GLN A 101 -5.67 13.53 -19.60
CA GLN A 101 -4.58 13.36 -20.55
C GLN A 101 -4.79 12.09 -21.36
N LYS A 102 -4.72 12.18 -22.69
CA LYS A 102 -4.77 11.00 -23.56
C LYS A 102 -3.37 10.41 -23.70
N ILE A 103 -3.19 9.17 -23.26
CA ILE A 103 -1.92 8.44 -23.35
C ILE A 103 -2.17 7.17 -24.14
N GLY A 104 -1.70 7.14 -25.39
CA GLY A 104 -1.97 6.05 -26.32
C GLY A 104 -3.48 5.89 -26.58
N ARG A 105 -4.02 4.73 -26.19
CA ARG A 105 -5.45 4.38 -26.35
C ARG A 105 -6.29 4.64 -25.10
N GLU A 106 -5.69 5.14 -24.03
CA GLU A 106 -6.35 5.32 -22.75
C GLU A 106 -6.39 6.78 -22.32
N TRP A 107 -7.38 7.10 -21.48
CA TRP A 107 -7.47 8.36 -20.77
C TRP A 107 -6.91 8.20 -19.36
N ARG A 108 -6.10 9.16 -18.94
CA ARG A 108 -5.51 9.25 -17.61
C ARG A 108 -5.94 10.53 -16.93
N PHE A 109 -6.26 10.42 -15.64
CA PHE A 109 -6.78 11.50 -14.83
C PHE A 109 -5.96 11.62 -13.57
N SER A 110 -5.57 12.84 -13.22
CA SER A 110 -4.96 13.08 -11.92
C SER A 110 -6.01 12.91 -10.82
N LYS A 111 -5.77 12.00 -9.87
CA LYS A 111 -6.65 11.81 -8.71
C LYS A 111 -6.86 13.10 -7.91
N THR A 112 -5.84 13.94 -7.80
CA THR A 112 -5.95 15.24 -7.12
C THR A 112 -6.92 16.17 -7.84
N GLU A 113 -6.89 16.21 -9.17
CA GLU A 113 -7.83 17.03 -9.95
C GLU A 113 -9.27 16.50 -9.85
N ILE A 114 -9.45 15.18 -9.85
CA ILE A 114 -10.77 14.56 -9.66
C ILE A 114 -11.31 14.85 -8.25
N GLN A 115 -10.46 14.79 -7.22
CA GLN A 115 -10.84 15.16 -5.86
C GLN A 115 -11.22 16.64 -5.78
N SER A 116 -10.43 17.55 -6.36
CA SER A 116 -10.77 18.98 -6.42
C SER A 116 -12.10 19.23 -7.14
N PHE A 117 -12.38 18.47 -8.21
CA PHE A 117 -13.66 18.52 -8.91
C PHE A 117 -14.85 18.11 -8.03
N MET A 118 -14.68 17.09 -7.17
CA MET A 118 -15.72 16.65 -6.22
C MET A 118 -15.95 17.66 -5.08
N THR A 119 -14.88 18.32 -4.60
CA THR A 119 -14.97 19.31 -3.51
C THR A 119 -15.49 20.66 -4.00
N GLY A 120 -15.53 20.90 -5.32
CA GLY A 120 -16.15 22.10 -5.92
C GLY A 120 -15.22 23.30 -6.05
N ASP A 121 -13.92 23.14 -5.80
CA ASP A 121 -12.94 24.22 -5.98
C ASP A 121 -12.65 24.40 -7.48
N LYS A 122 -13.38 25.34 -8.09
CA LYS A 122 -13.05 25.86 -9.41
C LYS A 122 -11.72 26.61 -9.34
N ALA A 123 -10.61 25.90 -9.49
CA ALA A 123 -9.37 26.50 -9.97
C ALA A 123 -9.61 26.99 -11.39
N LYS A 124 -10.00 28.27 -11.52
CA LYS A 124 -9.95 29.03 -12.77
C LYS A 124 -8.54 28.88 -13.33
N VAL A 125 -8.40 28.13 -14.43
CA VAL A 125 -7.20 28.24 -15.26
C VAL A 125 -7.58 29.10 -16.44
N LYS A 126 -6.81 30.18 -16.53
CA LYS A 126 -6.88 31.31 -17.45
C LYS A 126 -6.48 30.90 -18.87
#